data_AF-A0A377XES3-F1
#
_entry.id   AF-A0A377XES3-F1
#
_cell.length_a   1.000
_cell.length_b   1.000
_cell.length_c   1.000
_cell.angle_alpha   90.00
_cell.angle_beta   90.00
_cell.angle_gamma   90.00
#
_symmetry.space_group_name_H-M   'P 1'
#
loop_
_entity.id
_entity.type
_entity.pdbx_description
1 polymer ?
#
loop_
_entity_poly.entity_id
_entity_poly.type
_entity_poly.pdbx_seq_one_letter_code
_entity_poly.pdbx_strand_id
1 'polypeptide(L)' 'MPVTWQQVLLEYQRDWSRKATYDAVMDLVREHSGAYGMGVDYAYTMVHGAPERKA' A
#
# COMPACT_ATOMS: atom_id res chain seq x y z
N MET A 1 8.28 22.63 -3.04
CA MET A 1 8.44 21.51 -4.00
C MET A 1 7.12 20.75 -4.05
N PRO A 2 6.48 20.59 -5.22
CA PRO A 2 5.28 19.76 -5.34
C PRO A 2 5.64 18.27 -5.13
N VAL A 3 4.70 17.50 -4.58
CA VAL A 3 4.84 16.06 -4.29
C VAL A 3 3.63 15.30 -4.81
N THR A 4 3.78 14.00 -5.03
CA THR A 4 2.67 13.15 -5.50
C THR A 4 1.66 12.89 -4.38
N TRP A 5 0.42 12.56 -4.75
CA TRP A 5 -0.62 12.19 -3.78
C TRP A 5 -0.20 10.96 -2.93
N GLN A 6 0.49 9.99 -3.56
CA GLN A 6 0.96 8.79 -2.88
C GLN A 6 1.96 9.15 -1.78
N GLN A 7 2.88 10.07 -2.05
CA GLN A 7 3.82 10.54 -1.02
C GLN A 7 3.07 11.22 0.13
N VAL A 8 2.08 12.07 -0.16
CA VAL A 8 1.26 12.73 0.88
C VAL A 8 0.50 11.71 1.72
N LEU A 9 -0.13 10.72 1.08
CA LEU A 9 -0.85 9.65 1.77
C LEU A 9 0.06 8.84 2.70
N LEU A 10 1.25 8.46 2.21
CA LEU A 10 2.20 7.68 2.99
C LEU A 10 2.80 8.49 4.15
N GLU A 11 2.94 9.81 3.99
CA GLU A 11 3.30 10.72 5.08
C GLU A 11 2.18 10.86 6.12
N TYR A 12 0.90 10.80 5.69
CA TYR A 12 -0.22 10.72 6.62
C TYR A 12 -0.29 9.40 7.37
N GLN A 13 0.12 8.27 6.76
CA GLN A 13 0.21 6.99 7.46
C GLN A 13 1.41 6.97 8.42
N ARG A 14 2.63 7.30 7.95
CA ARG A 14 3.94 7.43 8.63
C ARG A 14 4.29 6.40 9.71
N ASP A 15 3.48 6.33 10.76
CA ASP A 15 3.48 5.31 11.79
C ASP A 15 2.73 4.04 11.34
N TRP A 16 3.48 2.97 11.05
CA TRP A 16 2.94 1.66 10.65
C TRP A 16 2.52 0.77 11.82
N SER A 17 2.78 1.19 13.06
CA SER A 17 2.18 0.58 14.26
C SER A 17 0.70 0.97 14.40
N ARG A 18 0.29 2.13 13.87
CA ARG A 18 -1.09 2.59 13.85
C ARG A 18 -1.93 1.81 12.82
N LYS A 19 -2.68 0.83 13.31
CA LYS A 19 -3.48 -0.09 12.48
C LYS A 19 -4.83 0.46 12.02
N ALA A 20 -5.37 1.48 12.68
CA ALA A 20 -6.70 2.02 12.36
C ALA A 20 -6.87 2.47 10.89
N THR A 21 -5.80 2.89 10.23
CA THR A 21 -5.80 3.34 8.83
C THR A 21 -4.99 2.44 7.90
N TYR A 22 -4.38 1.37 8.43
CA TYR A 22 -3.44 0.53 7.68
C TYR A 22 -4.10 -0.11 6.47
N ASP A 23 -5.21 -0.81 6.68
CA ASP A 23 -5.88 -1.55 5.61
C ASP A 23 -6.41 -0.61 4.53
N ALA A 24 -7.05 0.50 4.92
CA ALA A 24 -7.56 1.50 3.99
C ALA A 24 -6.44 2.14 3.13
N VAL A 25 -5.27 2.41 3.72
CA VAL A 25 -4.11 2.93 2.97
C VAL A 25 -3.57 1.86 2.03
N MET A 26 -3.45 0.62 2.48
CA MET A 26 -2.97 -0.48 1.64
C MET A 26 -3.91 -0.76 0.46
N ASP A 27 -5.22 -0.71 0.66
CA ASP A 27 -6.22 -0.88 -0.40
C ASP A 27 -6.09 0.20 -1.46
N LEU A 28 -6.05 1.47 -1.05
CA LEU A 28 -5.94 2.61 -1.96
C LEU A 28 -4.65 2.56 -2.79
N VAL A 29 -3.55 2.18 -2.16
CA VAL A 29 -2.25 2.06 -2.82
C VAL A 29 -2.23 0.85 -3.78
N ARG A 30 -2.82 -0.27 -3.38
CA ARG A 30 -2.93 -1.46 -4.23
C ARG A 30 -3.72 -1.19 -5.50
N GLU A 31 -4.79 -0.41 -5.41
CA GLU A 31 -5.67 -0.12 -6.55
C GLU A 31 -5.14 0.99 -7.48
N HIS A 32 -4.52 2.03 -6.93
CA HIS A 32 -4.22 3.25 -7.70
C HIS A 32 -2.73 3.61 -7.83
N SER A 33 -1.84 2.89 -7.14
CA SER A 33 -0.43 3.27 -7.05
C SER A 33 0.50 2.57 -8.06
N GLY A 34 -0.07 1.92 -9.08
CA GLY A 34 0.67 1.27 -10.17
C GLY A 34 1.77 0.32 -9.65
N ALA A 35 3.03 0.60 -9.98
CA ALA A 35 4.17 -0.23 -9.60
C ALA A 35 4.33 -0.40 -8.07
N TYR A 36 3.99 0.61 -7.27
CA TYR A 36 4.03 0.45 -5.80
C TYR A 36 2.96 -0.53 -5.35
N GLY A 37 1.74 -0.46 -5.92
CA GLY A 37 0.66 -1.41 -5.66
C GLY A 37 1.08 -2.85 -5.99
N MET A 38 1.75 -3.06 -7.12
CA MET A 38 2.34 -4.38 -7.47
C MET A 38 3.41 -4.83 -6.47
N GLY A 39 4.23 -3.92 -5.95
CA GLY A 39 5.20 -4.22 -4.89
C GLY A 39 4.54 -4.66 -3.58
N VAL A 40 3.41 -4.05 -3.22
CA VAL A 40 2.59 -4.48 -2.08
C VAL A 40 2.06 -5.90 -2.32
N ASP A 41 1.53 -6.21 -3.50
CA ASP A 41 1.07 -7.57 -3.81
C ASP A 41 2.16 -8.62 -3.73
N TYR A 42 3.34 -8.30 -4.27
CA TYR A 42 4.50 -9.14 -4.14
C TYR A 42 4.82 -9.42 -2.66
N ALA A 43 4.78 -8.41 -1.79
CA ALA A 43 5.00 -8.62 -0.36
C ALA A 43 3.92 -9.51 0.27
N TYR A 44 2.65 -9.32 -0.07
CA TYR A 44 1.56 -10.16 0.41
C TYR A 44 1.72 -11.63 0.00
N THR A 45 2.07 -11.90 -1.26
CA THR A 45 2.18 -13.27 -1.77
C THR A 45 3.48 -13.95 -1.36
N MET A 46 4.61 -13.28 -1.53
CA MET A 46 5.94 -13.91 -1.41
C MET A 46 6.52 -13.80 -0.01
N VAL A 47 6.14 -12.77 0.77
CA VAL A 47 6.64 -12.58 2.14
C VAL A 47 5.63 -13.07 3.18
N HIS A 48 4.34 -12.81 2.94
CA HIS A 48 3.28 -13.18 3.88
C HIS A 48 2.48 -14.44 3.49
N GLY A 49 2.75 -15.04 2.32
CA GLY A 49 2.10 -16.28 1.89
C GLY A 49 0.60 -16.15 1.60
N ALA A 50 0.10 -14.93 1.40
CA ALA A 50 -1.29 -14.71 1.03
C ALA A 50 -1.54 -15.15 -0.43
N PRO A 51 -2.77 -15.54 -0.78
CA PRO A 51 -3.11 -15.85 -2.18
C PRO A 51 -2.87 -14.65 -3.10
N GLU A 52 -2.50 -14.93 -4.35
CA GLU A 52 -2.42 -13.90 -5.39
C GLU A 52 -3.78 -13.22 -5.61
N ARG A 53 -3.75 -11.89 -5.83
CA ARG A 53 -4.96 -11.13 -6.14
C ARG A 53 -5.46 -11.53 -7.52
N LYS A 54 -6.72 -11.94 -7.61
CA LYS A 54 -7.39 -12.16 -8.90
C LYS A 54 -7.75 -10.81 -9.51
N ALA A 55 -7.52 -10.68 -10.83
CA ALA A 55 -7.91 -9.51 -11.61
C ALA A 55 -9.45 -9.36 -11.68
#